data_AF-R1HL43-F1
#
_entry.id   AF-R1HL43-F1
#
_cell.length_a   1.000
_cell.length_b   1.000
_cell.length_c   1.000
_cell.angle_alpha   90.00
_cell.angle_beta   90.00
_cell.angle_gamma   90.00
#
_symmetry.space_group_name_H-M   'P 1'
#
loop_
_entity.id
_entity.type
_entity.pdbx_description
1 polymer ?
#
loop_
_entity_poly.entity_id
_entity_poly.type
_entity_poly.pdbx_seq_one_letter_code
_entity_poly.pdbx_strand_id
1 'polypeptide(L)'
;MVGDPVTPAAVQVLDIRGGGPDLSFLDSLDRAGAHRLGLPGRVVVVDATDCLLANHDRYQRLVSLPHVRAVICVAVGPLHHDDEVSLRQSAAFRSAGVTLWVGDERGSRWAGGTSRPLPVLDGPEVLPDLVCALGSVEIFDEVHAAVQQVPYQTACPGLNVVRAALDRESLRAMHRVVLADLADRSAAELPAPAAPAP
;
A
#
# COMPACT_ATOMS: atom_id res chain seq x y z
N MET A 1 -28.26 -15.49 5.92
CA MET A 1 -27.05 -14.65 5.86
C MET A 1 -27.05 -13.97 4.50
N VAL A 2 -27.51 -12.73 4.47
CA VAL A 2 -27.44 -11.88 3.27
C VAL A 2 -26.02 -11.33 3.25
N GLY A 3 -25.25 -11.68 2.22
CA GLY A 3 -23.90 -11.13 2.05
C GLY A 3 -24.01 -9.62 1.84
N ASP A 4 -23.25 -8.85 2.61
CA ASP A 4 -23.12 -7.42 2.39
C ASP A 4 -22.68 -7.17 0.93
N PRO A 5 -23.25 -6.17 0.24
CA PRO A 5 -22.70 -5.74 -1.03
C PRO A 5 -21.25 -5.30 -0.78
N VAL A 6 -20.30 -5.99 -1.41
CA VAL A 6 -18.89 -5.59 -1.43
C VAL A 6 -18.85 -4.20 -2.03
N THR A 7 -18.77 -3.19 -1.16
CA THR A 7 -18.51 -1.82 -1.59
C THR A 7 -17.20 -1.87 -2.36
N PRO A 8 -17.16 -1.49 -3.66
CA PRO A 8 -15.94 -1.59 -4.43
C PRO A 8 -14.86 -0.82 -3.68
N ALA A 9 -13.74 -1.49 -3.41
CA ALA A 9 -12.61 -0.86 -2.74
C ALA A 9 -12.24 0.39 -3.53
N ALA A 10 -12.08 1.52 -2.84
CA ALA A 10 -11.82 2.79 -3.50
C ALA A 10 -10.43 2.82 -4.19
N VAL A 11 -9.56 1.87 -3.82
CA VAL A 11 -8.32 1.50 -4.49
C VAL A 11 -8.30 -0.01 -4.72
N GLN A 12 -8.02 -0.46 -5.94
CA GLN A 12 -7.83 -1.88 -6.24
C GLN A 12 -6.35 -2.24 -6.13
N VAL A 13 -6.04 -3.32 -5.42
CA VAL A 13 -4.70 -3.90 -5.38
C VAL A 13 -4.66 -5.13 -6.31
N LEU A 14 -3.62 -5.25 -7.12
CA LEU A 14 -3.34 -6.38 -8.01
C LEU A 14 -1.91 -6.87 -7.76
N ASP A 15 -1.73 -8.06 -7.19
CA ASP A 15 -0.39 -8.67 -7.01
C ASP A 15 -0.12 -9.70 -8.11
N ILE A 16 0.79 -9.33 -9.02
CA ILE A 16 1.07 -10.11 -10.23
C ILE A 16 2.40 -10.85 -10.21
N ARG A 17 3.15 -10.77 -9.09
CA ARG A 17 4.51 -11.33 -8.93
C ARG A 17 4.61 -12.85 -9.16
N GLY A 18 3.51 -13.59 -8.96
CA GLY A 18 3.49 -15.06 -8.95
C GLY A 18 2.62 -15.73 -10.02
N GLY A 19 2.14 -15.01 -11.03
CA GLY A 19 1.25 -15.60 -12.05
C GLY A 19 -0.16 -15.94 -11.55
N GLY A 20 -0.62 -15.24 -10.52
CA GLY A 20 -1.88 -15.51 -9.83
C GLY A 20 -3.14 -15.02 -10.55
N PRO A 21 -4.29 -15.01 -9.84
CA PRO A 21 -5.56 -14.57 -10.40
C PRO A 21 -5.52 -13.12 -10.87
N ASP A 22 -4.75 -12.25 -10.22
CA ASP A 22 -4.62 -10.84 -10.59
C ASP A 22 -3.87 -10.65 -11.93
N LEU A 23 -2.89 -11.50 -12.22
CA LEU A 23 -2.22 -11.48 -13.53
C LEU A 23 -3.20 -11.94 -14.63
N SER A 24 -3.97 -13.00 -14.34
CA SER A 24 -4.98 -13.52 -15.26
C SER A 24 -6.12 -12.51 -15.49
N PHE A 25 -6.46 -11.74 -14.46
CA PHE A 25 -7.36 -10.61 -14.54
C PHE A 25 -6.82 -9.54 -15.49
N LEU A 26 -5.56 -9.12 -15.35
CA LEU A 26 -4.94 -8.17 -16.29
C LEU A 26 -4.86 -8.71 -17.72
N ASP A 27 -4.69 -10.03 -17.89
CA ASP A 27 -4.68 -10.66 -19.20
C ASP A 27 -6.02 -10.65 -19.91
N SER A 28 -7.10 -10.81 -19.15
CA SER A 28 -8.48 -10.75 -19.65
C SER A 28 -9.07 -9.34 -19.65
N LEU A 29 -8.32 -8.34 -19.16
CA LEU A 29 -8.80 -6.96 -19.02
C LEU A 29 -9.01 -6.30 -20.39
N ASP A 30 -10.28 -6.15 -20.76
CA ASP A 30 -10.72 -5.29 -21.85
C ASP A 30 -11.60 -4.14 -21.34
N ARG A 31 -11.92 -3.19 -22.22
CA ARG A 31 -12.71 -2.00 -21.88
C ARG A 31 -14.11 -2.35 -21.36
N ALA A 32 -14.71 -3.45 -21.83
CA ALA A 32 -16.05 -3.89 -21.45
C ALA A 32 -16.06 -4.76 -20.16
N GLY A 33 -14.97 -5.46 -19.87
CA GLY A 33 -14.73 -6.24 -18.68
C GLY A 33 -14.44 -5.34 -17.48
N ALA A 34 -13.61 -4.31 -17.65
CA ALA A 34 -13.25 -3.40 -16.56
C ALA A 34 -14.45 -2.68 -15.93
N HIS A 35 -15.42 -2.23 -16.74
CA HIS A 35 -16.66 -1.63 -16.24
C HIS A 35 -17.58 -2.62 -15.51
N ARG A 36 -17.69 -3.86 -16.02
CA ARG A 36 -18.52 -4.90 -15.38
C ARG A 36 -17.93 -5.40 -14.07
N LEU A 37 -16.61 -5.39 -13.95
CA LEU A 37 -15.88 -5.87 -12.79
C LEU A 37 -15.69 -4.77 -11.72
N GLY A 38 -16.17 -3.55 -11.98
CA GLY A 38 -16.17 -2.47 -10.99
C GLY A 38 -14.77 -1.95 -10.65
N LEU A 39 -13.82 -2.02 -11.59
CA LEU A 39 -12.46 -1.55 -11.35
C LEU A 39 -12.49 -0.05 -10.94
N PRO A 40 -11.98 0.32 -9.76
CA PRO A 40 -11.95 1.70 -9.31
C PRO A 40 -10.95 2.50 -10.14
N GLY A 41 -11.05 3.83 -10.06
CA GLY A 41 -10.13 4.72 -10.78
C GLY A 41 -8.70 4.77 -10.23
N ARG A 42 -8.40 4.06 -9.14
CA ARG A 42 -7.09 3.99 -8.49
C ARG A 42 -6.66 2.55 -8.38
N VAL A 43 -5.46 2.24 -8.87
CA VAL A 43 -4.96 0.87 -8.91
C VAL A 43 -3.53 0.81 -8.38
N VAL A 44 -3.29 -0.10 -7.45
CA VAL A 44 -1.95 -0.50 -7.01
C VAL A 44 -1.62 -1.81 -7.71
N VAL A 45 -0.49 -1.86 -8.40
CA VAL A 45 0.02 -3.10 -9.01
C VAL A 45 1.33 -3.47 -8.34
N VAL A 46 1.40 -4.65 -7.74
CA VAL A 46 2.63 -5.21 -7.17
C VAL A 46 3.24 -6.15 -8.20
N ASP A 47 4.44 -5.83 -8.68
CA ASP A 47 5.13 -6.62 -9.71
C ASP A 47 6.60 -6.87 -9.34
N ALA A 48 7.18 -7.88 -9.95
CA ALA A 48 8.56 -8.24 -9.77
C ALA A 48 9.47 -7.34 -10.64
N THR A 49 10.61 -6.89 -10.11
CA THR A 49 11.52 -5.98 -10.83
C THR A 49 12.02 -6.52 -12.16
N ASP A 50 12.16 -7.85 -12.28
CA ASP A 50 12.56 -8.56 -13.50
C ASP A 50 11.42 -8.72 -14.52
N CYS A 51 10.16 -8.61 -14.09
CA CYS A 51 8.97 -8.74 -14.93
C CYS A 51 8.43 -7.41 -15.46
N LEU A 52 8.90 -6.26 -14.94
CA LEU A 52 8.35 -4.93 -15.28
C LEU A 52 8.26 -4.65 -16.78
N LEU A 53 9.28 -5.03 -17.56
CA LEU A 53 9.27 -4.83 -19.00
C LEU A 53 8.41 -5.88 -19.73
N ALA A 54 8.42 -7.13 -19.25
CA ALA A 54 7.60 -8.20 -19.82
C ALA A 54 6.10 -7.92 -19.66
N ASN A 55 5.72 -7.19 -18.62
CA ASN A 55 4.34 -6.79 -18.33
C ASN A 55 3.91 -5.49 -19.03
N HIS A 56 4.71 -4.93 -19.95
CA HIS A 56 4.42 -3.67 -20.65
C HIS A 56 3.00 -3.61 -21.22
N ASP A 57 2.60 -4.63 -22.00
CA ASP A 57 1.29 -4.66 -22.65
C ASP A 57 0.12 -4.72 -21.66
N ARG A 58 0.34 -5.33 -20.48
CA ARG A 58 -0.65 -5.38 -19.40
C ARG A 58 -0.82 -4.01 -18.77
N TYR A 59 0.29 -3.32 -18.51
CA TYR A 59 0.27 -1.95 -18.01
C TYR A 59 -0.37 -1.00 -18.99
N GLN A 60 -0.06 -1.12 -20.29
CA GLN A 60 -0.64 -0.29 -21.33
C GLN A 60 -2.16 -0.49 -21.40
N ARG A 61 -2.64 -1.73 -21.32
CA ARG A 61 -4.07 -2.03 -21.23
C ARG A 61 -4.71 -1.34 -20.03
N LEU A 62 -4.13 -1.51 -18.84
CA LEU A 62 -4.64 -0.91 -17.59
C LEU A 62 -4.76 0.61 -17.68
N VAL A 63 -3.69 1.32 -18.08
CA VAL A 63 -3.68 2.79 -18.15
C VAL A 63 -4.50 3.34 -19.32
N SER A 64 -4.83 2.51 -20.32
CA SER A 64 -5.69 2.90 -21.45
C SER A 64 -7.18 2.91 -21.10
N LEU A 65 -7.55 2.41 -19.92
CA LEU A 65 -8.94 2.40 -19.46
C LEU A 65 -9.38 3.81 -19.05
N PRO A 66 -10.46 4.38 -19.63
CA PRO A 66 -10.86 5.77 -19.38
C PRO A 66 -11.19 6.11 -17.92
N HIS A 67 -11.56 5.12 -17.12
CA HIS A 67 -11.91 5.31 -15.71
C HIS A 67 -10.70 5.16 -14.78
N VAL A 68 -9.61 4.55 -15.22
CA VAL A 68 -8.36 4.45 -14.44
C VAL A 68 -7.66 5.80 -14.53
N ARG A 69 -7.61 6.50 -13.39
CA ARG A 69 -7.06 7.86 -13.27
C ARG A 69 -5.62 7.86 -12.78
N ALA A 70 -5.25 6.88 -11.95
CA ALA A 70 -3.95 6.83 -11.32
C ALA A 70 -3.54 5.38 -11.02
N VAL A 71 -2.27 5.07 -11.28
CA VAL A 71 -1.68 3.75 -11.02
C VAL A 71 -0.39 3.90 -10.21
N ILE A 72 -0.26 3.13 -9.14
CA ILE A 72 1.02 2.98 -8.42
C ILE A 72 1.55 1.58 -8.68
N CYS A 73 2.68 1.48 -9.37
CA CYS A 73 3.40 0.23 -9.53
C CYS A 73 4.41 0.06 -8.38
N VAL A 74 4.19 -0.92 -7.51
CA VAL A 74 5.13 -1.33 -6.46
C VAL A 74 6.03 -2.42 -7.02
N ALA A 75 7.26 -2.05 -7.36
CA ALA A 75 8.28 -2.95 -7.89
C ALA A 75 9.05 -3.62 -6.74
N VAL A 76 8.96 -4.94 -6.66
CA VAL A 76 9.59 -5.78 -5.63
C VAL A 76 10.62 -6.69 -6.29
N GLY A 77 11.80 -6.75 -5.70
CA GLY A 77 12.89 -7.59 -6.12
C GLY A 77 14.22 -6.84 -6.19
N PRO A 78 15.31 -7.60 -6.36
CA PRO A 78 16.64 -7.04 -6.46
C PRO A 78 16.83 -6.30 -7.79
N LEU A 79 17.45 -5.13 -7.74
CA LEU A 79 18.03 -4.47 -8.92
C LEU A 79 19.35 -5.18 -9.23
N HIS A 80 19.33 -6.26 -10.02
CA HIS A 80 20.53 -6.98 -10.43
C HIS A 80 20.57 -7.11 -11.94
N HIS A 81 21.35 -6.26 -12.61
CA HIS A 81 21.91 -6.52 -13.93
C HIS A 81 23.33 -5.92 -13.96
N ASP A 82 24.33 -6.76 -14.25
CA ASP A 82 25.68 -6.40 -14.74
C ASP A 82 26.24 -5.05 -14.25
N ASP A 83 26.61 -4.96 -12.97
CA ASP A 83 27.28 -3.81 -12.32
C ASP A 83 26.54 -2.45 -12.32
N GLU A 84 25.36 -2.35 -12.95
CA GLU A 84 24.56 -1.13 -13.00
C GLU A 84 23.23 -1.29 -12.24
N VAL A 85 23.03 -0.47 -11.20
CA VAL A 85 21.79 -0.43 -10.42
C VAL A 85 20.74 0.38 -11.17
N SER A 86 20.06 -0.26 -12.13
CA SER A 86 19.00 0.38 -12.93
C SER A 86 17.65 -0.32 -12.74
N LEU A 87 16.62 0.49 -12.46
CA LEU A 87 15.23 0.04 -12.52
C LEU A 87 14.70 0.35 -13.92
N ARG A 88 14.33 -0.69 -14.67
CA ARG A 88 13.78 -0.52 -16.01
C ARG A 88 12.26 -0.38 -15.92
N GLN A 89 11.77 0.85 -16.06
CA GLN A 89 10.34 1.13 -16.05
C GLN A 89 9.67 0.83 -17.40
N SER A 90 8.44 0.35 -17.33
CA SER A 90 7.57 0.29 -18.49
C SER A 90 7.15 1.70 -18.92
N ALA A 91 7.36 2.01 -20.21
CA ALA A 91 6.90 3.23 -20.86
C ALA A 91 5.38 3.46 -20.76
N ALA A 92 4.60 2.42 -20.44
CA ALA A 92 3.15 2.49 -20.28
C ALA A 92 2.74 3.44 -19.15
N PHE A 93 3.57 3.58 -18.10
CA PHE A 93 3.21 4.41 -16.95
C PHE A 93 3.34 5.92 -17.21
N ARG A 94 3.95 6.35 -18.32
CA ARG A 94 4.20 7.78 -18.60
C ARG A 94 2.95 8.67 -18.59
N SER A 95 1.77 8.11 -18.84
CA SER A 95 0.53 8.88 -18.91
C SER A 95 -0.21 9.02 -17.58
N ALA A 96 -0.10 8.05 -16.67
CA ALA A 96 -0.97 7.96 -15.49
C ALA A 96 -0.41 7.10 -14.35
N GLY A 97 0.86 6.70 -14.41
CA GLY A 97 1.44 5.75 -13.47
C GLY A 97 2.74 6.23 -12.85
N VAL A 98 2.93 5.91 -11.58
CA VAL A 98 4.20 6.11 -10.87
C VAL A 98 4.79 4.77 -10.45
N THR A 99 6.10 4.71 -10.22
CA THR A 99 6.77 3.49 -9.75
C THR A 99 7.42 3.71 -8.38
N LEU A 100 7.11 2.82 -7.44
CA LEU A 100 7.73 2.70 -6.13
C LEU A 100 8.58 1.42 -6.13
N TRP A 101 9.90 1.54 -6.05
CA TRP A 101 10.77 0.38 -5.84
C TRP A 101 11.07 0.19 -4.36
N VAL A 102 10.72 -0.99 -3.82
CA VAL A 102 10.82 -1.26 -2.38
C VAL A 102 11.98 -2.18 -2.00
N GLY A 103 12.81 -2.63 -2.94
CA GLY A 103 13.76 -3.71 -2.66
C GLY A 103 13.01 -5.04 -2.54
N ASP A 104 13.23 -5.81 -1.48
CA ASP A 104 12.55 -7.09 -1.24
C ASP A 104 11.30 -6.92 -0.36
N GLU A 105 10.74 -8.04 0.15
CA GLU A 105 9.55 -8.04 1.01
C GLU A 105 9.77 -7.35 2.38
N ARG A 106 11.04 -7.17 2.78
CA ARG A 106 11.46 -6.47 4.01
C ARG A 106 11.80 -5.00 3.77
N GLY A 107 11.94 -4.59 2.51
CA GLY A 107 12.23 -3.22 2.15
C GLY A 107 13.70 -2.97 1.78
N SER A 108 13.98 -1.77 1.29
CA SER A 108 15.32 -1.26 1.03
C SER A 108 15.64 -0.07 1.93
N ARG A 109 16.86 -0.03 2.46
CA ARG A 109 17.41 1.18 3.09
C ARG A 109 18.00 2.07 2.03
N TRP A 110 17.41 3.25 1.88
CA TRP A 110 18.00 4.34 1.12
C TRP A 110 18.76 5.27 2.06
N ALA A 111 20.09 5.27 1.96
CA ALA A 111 20.89 6.34 2.53
C ALA A 111 21.02 7.41 1.45
N GLY A 112 20.30 8.54 1.58
CA GLY A 112 20.32 9.64 0.61
C GLY A 112 21.74 9.98 0.14
N GLY A 113 21.91 10.27 -1.16
CA GLY A 113 23.20 10.57 -1.79
C GLY A 113 23.63 9.53 -2.83
N THR A 114 24.93 9.27 -2.94
CA THR A 114 25.56 8.35 -3.91
C THR A 114 25.60 6.89 -3.44
N SER A 115 25.04 6.59 -2.27
CA SER A 115 25.13 5.26 -1.67
C SER A 115 24.14 4.30 -2.32
N ARG A 116 24.60 3.10 -2.67
CA ARG A 116 23.76 2.03 -3.21
C ARG A 116 22.68 1.66 -2.17
N PRO A 117 21.41 1.54 -2.58
CA PRO A 117 20.38 1.03 -1.69
C PRO A 117 20.70 -0.40 -1.24
N LEU A 118 20.53 -0.65 0.06
CA LEU A 118 20.87 -1.92 0.69
C LEU A 118 19.59 -2.65 1.14
N PRO A 119 19.47 -3.96 0.93
CA PRO A 119 18.34 -4.72 1.43
C PRO A 119 18.31 -4.70 2.96
N VAL A 120 17.11 -4.73 3.53
CA VAL A 120 16.93 -4.94 4.97
C VAL A 120 17.08 -6.44 5.26
N LEU A 121 18.23 -6.83 5.80
CA LEU A 121 18.55 -8.24 6.08
C LEU A 121 17.78 -8.81 7.28
N ASP A 122 17.52 -7.97 8.28
CA ASP A 122 16.86 -8.35 9.54
C ASP A 122 15.63 -7.47 9.76
N GLY A 123 14.45 -8.09 9.85
CA GLY A 123 13.19 -7.38 10.09
C GLY A 123 11.96 -8.16 9.64
N PRO A 124 10.76 -7.75 10.11
CA PRO A 124 9.51 -8.29 9.60
C PRO A 124 9.31 -7.91 8.13
N GLU A 125 8.51 -8.69 7.42
CA GLU A 125 8.00 -8.29 6.10
C GLU A 125 7.10 -7.06 6.26
N VAL A 126 7.38 -6.02 5.49
CA VAL A 126 6.67 -4.72 5.57
C VAL A 126 5.87 -4.43 4.30
N LEU A 127 6.10 -5.19 3.24
CA LEU A 127 5.35 -5.06 1.99
C LEU A 127 3.83 -5.22 2.20
N PRO A 128 3.31 -6.17 2.99
CA PRO A 128 1.88 -6.25 3.24
C PRO A 128 1.32 -5.01 3.94
N ASP A 129 2.05 -4.44 4.89
CA ASP A 129 1.67 -3.22 5.62
C ASP A 129 1.64 -2.01 4.66
N LEU A 130 2.63 -1.89 3.75
CA LEU A 130 2.64 -0.86 2.71
C LEU A 130 1.46 -1.01 1.75
N VAL A 131 1.23 -2.21 1.23
CA VAL A 131 0.13 -2.49 0.30
C VAL A 131 -1.22 -2.22 0.95
N CYS A 132 -1.37 -2.59 2.23
CA CYS A 132 -2.56 -2.27 3.02
C CYS A 132 -2.76 -0.75 3.15
N ALA A 133 -1.70 0.00 3.48
CA ALA A 133 -1.74 1.45 3.58
C ALA A 133 -2.13 2.11 2.24
N LEU A 134 -1.55 1.66 1.13
CA LEU A 134 -1.89 2.13 -0.22
C LEU A 134 -3.32 1.77 -0.65
N GLY A 135 -3.99 0.86 0.06
CA GLY A 135 -5.42 0.61 -0.10
C GLY A 135 -6.30 1.78 0.36
N SER A 136 -5.77 2.70 1.18
CA SER A 136 -6.44 3.96 1.52
C SER A 136 -6.30 4.98 0.39
N VAL A 137 -7.41 5.61 -0.01
CA VAL A 137 -7.44 6.66 -1.04
C VAL A 137 -6.54 7.83 -0.69
N GLU A 138 -6.53 8.23 0.58
CA GLU A 138 -5.77 9.39 1.07
C GLU A 138 -4.27 9.13 0.92
N ILE A 139 -3.81 7.97 1.40
CA ILE A 139 -2.40 7.56 1.31
C ILE A 139 -2.00 7.34 -0.15
N PHE A 140 -2.88 6.70 -0.94
CA PHE A 140 -2.64 6.52 -2.37
C PHE A 140 -2.43 7.85 -3.09
N ASP A 141 -3.36 8.80 -2.92
CA ASP A 141 -3.32 10.08 -3.62
C ASP A 141 -2.10 10.90 -3.19
N GLU A 142 -1.75 10.90 -1.90
CA GLU A 142 -0.56 11.57 -1.38
C GLU A 142 0.74 10.97 -1.94
N VAL A 143 0.88 9.64 -1.90
CA VAL A 143 2.06 8.95 -2.43
C VAL A 143 2.17 9.15 -3.93
N HIS A 144 1.07 9.00 -4.67
CA HIS A 144 1.06 9.23 -6.10
C HIS A 144 1.47 10.67 -6.45
N ALA A 145 0.89 11.67 -5.79
CA ALA A 145 1.23 13.07 -6.00
C ALA A 145 2.71 13.37 -5.68
N ALA A 146 3.25 12.78 -4.60
CA ALA A 146 4.64 12.96 -4.23
C ALA A 146 5.61 12.35 -5.26
N VAL A 147 5.34 11.12 -5.72
CA VAL A 147 6.23 10.43 -6.69
C VAL A 147 6.16 11.08 -8.07
N GLN A 148 5.01 11.66 -8.44
CA GLN A 148 4.90 12.42 -9.68
C GLN A 148 5.85 13.62 -9.78
N GLN A 149 6.28 14.18 -8.63
CA GLN A 149 7.26 15.28 -8.59
C GLN A 149 8.71 14.79 -8.71
N VAL A 150 8.95 13.48 -8.62
CA VAL A 150 10.29 12.88 -8.69
C VAL A 150 10.68 12.69 -10.17
N PRO A 151 11.94 12.95 -10.57
CA PRO A 151 12.41 12.65 -11.91
C PRO A 151 12.08 11.22 -12.33
N TYR A 152 11.60 11.05 -13.57
CA TYR A 152 11.18 9.76 -14.11
C TYR A 152 10.04 9.07 -13.32
N GLN A 153 9.35 9.79 -12.42
CA GLN A 153 8.21 9.28 -11.66
C GLN A 153 8.51 7.96 -10.93
N THR A 154 9.77 7.82 -10.48
CA THR A 154 10.27 6.66 -9.75
C THR A 154 10.78 7.10 -8.40
N ALA A 155 10.27 6.51 -7.32
CA ALA A 155 10.83 6.70 -5.99
C ALA A 155 11.24 5.35 -5.36
N CYS A 156 12.25 5.41 -4.50
CA CYS A 156 12.60 4.33 -3.59
C CYS A 156 12.20 4.78 -2.18
N PRO A 157 11.02 4.38 -1.65
CA PRO A 157 10.73 4.61 -0.25
C PRO A 157 11.74 3.81 0.58
N GLY A 158 12.61 4.51 1.31
CA GLY A 158 13.41 3.88 2.35
C GLY A 158 12.47 3.39 3.46
N LEU A 159 12.04 2.13 3.42
CA LEU A 159 11.09 1.59 4.39
C LEU A 159 11.83 1.29 5.69
N ASN A 160 11.98 2.31 6.53
CA ASN A 160 12.15 2.11 7.96
C ASN A 160 10.78 2.21 8.61
N VAL A 161 10.08 1.08 8.72
CA VAL A 161 8.83 1.01 9.51
C VAL A 161 9.23 1.08 10.98
N VAL A 162 9.42 2.30 11.47
CA VAL A 162 9.39 2.57 12.90
C VAL A 162 7.95 2.38 13.31
N ARG A 163 7.57 1.14 13.67
CA ARG A 163 6.39 0.97 14.53
C ARG A 163 6.65 1.88 15.72
N ALA A 164 5.72 2.78 16.02
CA ALA A 164 5.70 3.43 17.32
C ALA A 164 5.53 2.30 18.34
N ALA A 165 6.65 1.69 18.74
CA ALA A 165 6.74 1.07 20.03
C ALA A 165 6.57 2.25 20.97
N LEU A 166 5.31 2.52 21.34
CA LEU A 166 5.03 3.26 22.55
C LEU A 166 5.94 2.62 23.59
N ASP A 167 6.87 3.41 24.11
CA ASP A 167 7.71 2.93 25.19
C ASP A 167 6.78 2.39 26.29
N ARG A 168 7.26 1.45 27.10
CA ARG A 168 6.42 0.81 28.13
C ARG A 168 5.77 1.82 29.08
N GLU A 169 6.32 3.02 29.20
CA GLU A 169 5.82 4.09 30.05
C GLU A 169 4.62 4.79 29.42
N SER A 170 4.70 5.10 28.12
CA SER A 170 3.62 5.64 27.29
C SER A 170 2.44 4.66 27.18
N LEU A 171 2.71 3.37 27.02
CA LEU A 171 1.67 2.32 27.05
C LEU A 171 0.98 2.21 28.41
N ARG A 172 1.75 2.32 29.51
CA ARG A 172 1.19 2.35 30.87
C ARG A 172 0.43 3.65 31.17
N ALA A 173 0.81 4.76 30.55
CA ALA A 173 0.11 6.03 30.68
C ALA A 173 -1.25 5.97 29.97
N MET A 174 -1.28 5.50 28.71
CA MET A 174 -2.54 5.27 27.99
C MET A 174 -3.46 4.27 28.69
N HIS A 175 -2.92 3.15 29.18
CA HIS A 175 -3.73 2.15 29.89
C HIS A 175 -4.36 2.75 31.16
N ARG A 176 -3.64 3.60 31.89
CA ARG A 176 -4.20 4.31 33.05
C ARG A 176 -5.31 5.28 32.68
N VAL A 177 -5.15 6.04 31.60
CA VAL A 177 -6.17 6.98 31.13
C VAL A 177 -7.44 6.24 30.73
N VAL A 178 -7.31 5.13 30.00
CA VAL A 178 -8.46 4.31 29.58
C VAL A 178 -9.14 3.64 30.78
N LEU A 179 -8.38 3.11 31.74
CA LEU A 179 -8.96 2.54 32.96
C LEU A 179 -9.67 3.58 33.82
N ALA A 180 -9.14 4.81 33.90
CA ALA A 180 -9.79 5.89 34.63
C ALA A 180 -11.10 6.31 33.95
N ASP A 181 -11.12 6.49 32.63
CA ASP A 181 -12.34 6.82 31.88
C ASP A 181 -13.40 5.70 32.01
N LEU A 182 -13.00 4.43 31.96
CA LEU A 182 -13.90 3.30 32.20
C LEU A 182 -14.44 3.26 33.64
N ALA A 183 -13.60 3.57 34.63
CA ALA A 183 -14.01 3.61 36.04
C ALA A 183 -14.99 4.77 36.29
N ASP A 184 -14.73 5.94 35.72
CA ASP A 184 -15.60 7.11 35.84
C ASP A 184 -16.95 6.87 35.15
N ARG A 185 -16.97 6.21 33.98
CA ARG A 185 -18.21 5.80 33.31
C ARG A 185 -18.98 4.75 34.12
N SER A 186 -18.28 3.76 34.68
CA SER A 186 -18.92 2.74 35.53
C SER A 186 -19.48 3.34 36.83
N ALA A 187 -18.82 4.35 37.40
CA ALA A 187 -19.30 5.09 38.55
C ALA A 187 -20.52 5.97 38.22
N ALA A 188 -20.57 6.54 37.01
CA ALA A 188 -21.72 7.32 36.53
C ALA A 188 -22.95 6.44 36.19
N GLU A 189 -22.75 5.16 35.88
CA GLU A 189 -23.83 4.20 35.60
C GLU A 189 -24.40 3.50 36.84
N LEU A 190 -23.78 3.67 38.02
CA LEU A 190 -24.31 3.13 39.28
C LEU A 190 -25.53 3.96 39.75
N PRO A 191 -26.74 3.37 39.83
CA PRO A 191 -27.90 4.10 40.32
C PRO A 191 -27.72 4.50 41.78
N ALA A 192 -28.11 5.74 42.11
CA ALA A 192 -28.05 6.26 43.47
C ALA A 192 -28.76 5.31 44.47
N PRO A 193 -28.20 5.10 45.67
CA PRO A 193 -28.82 4.22 46.65
C PRO A 193 -30.24 4.70 46.98
N ALA A 194 -31.21 3.79 46.87
CA ALA A 194 -32.60 4.06 47.19
C ALA A 194 -32.70 4.61 48.61
N ALA A 195 -33.35 5.76 48.76
CA ALA A 195 -33.58 6.38 50.05
C ALA A 195 -34.32 5.40 50.97
N PRO A 196 -33.98 5.33 52.27
CA PRO A 196 -34.66 4.44 53.21
C PRO A 196 -36.14 4.85 53.31
N ALA A 197 -37.02 3.87 53.11
CA ALA A 197 -38.46 4.04 53.28
C ALA A 197 -38.81 4.36 54.76
N PRO A 198 -39.85 5.17 55.01
CA PRO A 198 -40.22 5.66 56.35
C PRO A 198 -40.77 4.58 57.29
#